data_AF-A0A078AH96-F1
#
_entry.id   AF-A0A078AH96-F1
#
_cell.length_a   1.000
_cell.length_b   1.000
_cell.length_c   1.000
_cell.angle_alpha   90.00
_cell.angle_beta   90.00
_cell.angle_gamma   90.00
#
_symmetry.space_group_name_H-M   'P 1'
#
loop_
_entity.id
_entity.type
_entity.pdbx_description
1 polymer ?
#
loop_
_entity_poly.entity_id
_entity_poly.type
_entity_poly.pdbx_seq_one_letter_code
_entity_poly.pdbx_strand_id
1 'polypeptide(L)'
;MQEHRSQTTEQINSKKVFTNTDGGYLMYIFLIQYQFQSKIREKAKKLEKENVDLFFRFVCMGKAMIDYADRGDLENFERLLRESDDQELMFWHVTKGLKAAVKNRRINIITYIIDELEMSLQHEAFEKYLHLYLFGCQEAEMENDDVGIEINREILRLLVKGKGKEGIDEVEKVSSSTPLIVACEHLHDLEMIKILVEAGADVNAVTSDDKMPLILIKERLASDMTNTKLEKIYDYLEEKGAKLTWRDKSNNY
;
A
#
# COMPACT_ATOMS: atom_id res chain seq x y z
N MET A 1 3.62 -2.12 -62.78
CA MET A 1 2.96 -1.00 -62.07
C MET A 1 2.40 -1.56 -60.79
N GLN A 2 2.81 -0.95 -59.68
CA GLN A 2 2.37 -1.26 -58.31
C GLN A 2 0.95 -0.73 -58.10
N GLU A 3 0.13 -1.48 -57.36
CA GLU A 3 -1.08 -1.10 -56.62
C GLU A 3 -1.49 -2.41 -55.91
N HIS A 4 -1.18 -2.72 -54.65
CA HIS A 4 -1.25 -2.06 -53.34
C HIS A 4 -2.68 -1.81 -52.80
N ARG A 5 -3.01 -2.63 -51.78
CA ARG A 5 -4.08 -2.50 -50.76
C ARG A 5 -5.48 -2.83 -51.29
N SER A 6 -6.30 -3.67 -50.64
CA SER A 6 -6.60 -3.65 -49.21
C SER A 6 -7.26 -4.98 -48.81
N GLN A 7 -6.77 -5.62 -47.74
CA GLN A 7 -7.59 -6.57 -46.97
C GLN A 7 -7.62 -6.06 -45.53
N THR A 8 -8.66 -5.30 -45.23
CA THR A 8 -9.15 -5.04 -43.88
C THR A 8 -9.74 -6.33 -43.34
N THR A 9 -9.15 -6.89 -42.29
CA THR A 9 -9.85 -7.83 -41.42
C THR A 9 -10.04 -7.13 -40.08
N GLU A 10 -11.24 -6.60 -39.89
CA GLU A 10 -11.77 -6.23 -38.59
C GLU A 10 -12.03 -7.48 -37.74
N GLN A 11 -11.78 -7.31 -36.44
CA GLN A 11 -12.47 -7.95 -35.32
C GLN A 11 -12.43 -9.47 -35.21
N ILE A 12 -11.56 -9.95 -34.31
CA ILE A 12 -11.91 -11.08 -33.44
C ILE A 12 -11.52 -10.71 -32.00
N ASN A 13 -12.54 -10.41 -31.20
CA ASN A 13 -12.52 -10.48 -29.73
C ASN A 13 -11.88 -11.79 -29.26
N SER A 14 -10.94 -11.74 -28.33
CA SER A 14 -10.89 -12.75 -27.26
C SER A 14 -9.93 -12.36 -26.15
N LYS A 15 -10.48 -12.44 -24.93
CA LYS A 15 -9.80 -12.75 -23.68
C LYS A 15 -8.46 -13.44 -23.90
N LYS A 16 -7.39 -12.86 -23.35
CA LYS A 16 -6.14 -13.59 -23.10
C LYS A 16 -5.78 -13.43 -21.63
N VAL A 17 -6.41 -14.32 -20.86
CA VAL A 17 -5.82 -14.94 -19.68
C VAL A 17 -4.42 -15.41 -20.07
N PHE A 18 -3.40 -14.99 -19.33
CA PHE A 18 -2.11 -15.66 -19.35
C PHE A 18 -1.64 -15.90 -17.92
N THR A 19 -1.69 -17.17 -17.54
CA THR A 19 -1.05 -17.72 -16.34
C THR A 19 0.44 -17.98 -16.59
N ASN A 20 1.25 -17.59 -15.60
CA ASN A 20 2.57 -18.06 -15.15
C ASN A 20 3.63 -18.55 -16.17
N THR A 21 4.83 -17.96 -16.11
CA THR A 21 5.97 -18.46 -15.29
C THR A 21 7.15 -17.46 -15.35
N ASP A 22 7.83 -17.32 -14.20
CA ASP A 22 9.21 -16.85 -14.00
C ASP A 22 9.52 -15.34 -14.14
N GLY A 23 9.77 -14.71 -12.96
CA GLY A 23 10.73 -13.63 -12.64
C GLY A 23 10.88 -12.37 -13.51
N GLY A 24 10.75 -12.45 -14.82
CA GLY A 24 10.85 -11.33 -15.76
C GLY A 24 9.59 -10.47 -15.83
N TYR A 25 8.41 -11.03 -15.56
CA TYR A 25 7.14 -10.28 -15.57
C TYR A 25 7.05 -9.26 -14.43
N LEU A 26 7.59 -9.57 -13.25
CA LEU A 26 7.58 -8.65 -12.10
C LEU A 26 8.45 -7.43 -12.38
N MET A 27 9.65 -7.61 -12.93
CA MET A 27 10.49 -6.49 -13.34
C MET A 27 9.87 -5.69 -14.51
N TYR A 28 9.13 -6.35 -15.41
CA TYR A 28 8.42 -5.68 -16.51
C TYR A 28 7.20 -4.89 -16.03
N ILE A 29 6.41 -5.42 -15.09
CA ILE A 29 5.29 -4.71 -14.43
C ILE A 29 5.84 -3.55 -13.59
N PHE A 30 6.92 -3.77 -12.84
CA PHE A 30 7.59 -2.75 -12.04
C PHE A 30 8.16 -1.60 -12.90
N LEU A 31 8.80 -1.92 -14.03
CA LEU A 31 9.28 -0.91 -14.99
C LEU A 31 8.12 -0.17 -15.69
N ILE A 32 7.05 -0.86 -16.06
CA ILE A 32 5.85 -0.24 -16.64
C ILE A 32 5.19 0.71 -15.64
N GLN A 33 5.14 0.35 -14.35
CA GLN A 33 4.52 1.16 -13.30
C GLN A 33 5.40 2.34 -12.83
N TYR A 34 6.72 2.20 -12.77
CA TYR A 34 7.64 3.32 -12.51
C TYR A 34 7.63 4.35 -13.65
N GLN A 35 7.55 3.86 -14.89
CA GLN A 35 7.33 4.72 -16.05
C GLN A 35 5.91 5.33 -16.06
N PHE A 36 4.93 4.74 -15.38
CA PHE A 36 3.54 5.18 -15.42
C PHE A 36 3.34 6.56 -14.79
N GLN A 37 3.84 6.83 -13.58
CA GLN A 37 3.63 8.14 -12.94
C GLN A 37 4.54 9.25 -13.51
N SER A 38 5.77 8.91 -13.91
CA SER A 38 6.62 9.85 -14.66
C SER A 38 5.97 10.22 -16.00
N LYS A 39 5.41 9.24 -16.72
CA LYS A 39 4.60 9.44 -17.93
C LYS A 39 3.32 10.23 -17.65
N ILE A 40 2.57 9.95 -16.57
CA ILE A 40 1.39 10.73 -16.16
C ILE A 40 1.78 12.18 -15.88
N ARG A 41 2.90 12.41 -15.20
CA ARG A 41 3.40 13.75 -14.89
C ARG A 41 3.79 14.50 -16.15
N GLU A 42 4.45 13.84 -17.09
CA GLU A 42 4.79 14.39 -18.40
C GLU A 42 3.54 14.66 -19.24
N LYS A 43 2.56 13.74 -19.22
CA LYS A 43 1.26 13.85 -19.89
C LYS A 43 0.48 15.06 -19.36
N ALA A 44 0.46 15.28 -18.04
CA ALA A 44 -0.15 16.45 -17.42
C ALA A 44 0.54 17.75 -17.88
N LYS A 45 1.88 17.80 -17.86
CA LYS A 45 2.66 18.96 -18.33
C LYS A 45 2.46 19.25 -19.82
N LYS A 46 2.31 18.20 -20.62
CA LYS A 46 2.02 18.32 -22.05
C LYS A 46 0.62 18.87 -22.27
N LEU A 47 -0.39 18.34 -21.57
CA LEU A 47 -1.76 18.81 -21.60
C LEU A 47 -1.86 20.28 -21.20
N GLU A 48 -1.17 20.69 -20.15
CA GLU A 48 -1.11 22.09 -19.69
C GLU A 48 -0.62 23.05 -20.80
N LYS A 49 0.33 22.61 -21.63
CA LYS A 49 0.88 23.43 -22.73
C LYS A 49 0.00 23.42 -23.98
N GLU A 50 -0.62 22.27 -24.28
CA GLU A 50 -1.36 22.06 -25.53
C GLU A 50 -2.83 22.49 -25.42
N ASN A 51 -3.45 22.30 -24.26
CA ASN A 51 -4.86 22.60 -24.04
C ASN A 51 -5.14 22.95 -22.57
N VAL A 52 -5.05 24.23 -22.25
CA VAL A 52 -5.24 24.76 -20.88
C VAL A 52 -6.63 24.49 -20.34
N ASP A 53 -7.67 24.51 -21.18
CA ASP A 53 -9.05 24.27 -20.75
C ASP A 53 -9.26 22.82 -20.29
N LEU A 54 -8.73 21.86 -21.07
CA LEU A 54 -8.75 20.44 -20.67
C LEU A 54 -7.88 20.19 -19.43
N PHE A 55 -6.74 20.87 -19.32
CA PHE A 55 -5.91 20.79 -18.13
C PHE A 55 -6.63 21.31 -16.89
N PHE A 56 -7.33 22.44 -17.00
CA PHE A 56 -8.12 22.99 -15.89
C PHE A 56 -9.27 22.07 -15.51
N ARG A 57 -9.96 21.49 -16.50
CA ARG A 57 -11.00 20.47 -16.26
C ARG A 57 -10.43 19.27 -15.51
N PHE A 58 -9.27 18.74 -15.93
CA PHE A 58 -8.55 17.67 -15.24
C PHE A 58 -8.29 18.01 -13.76
N VAL A 59 -7.75 19.22 -13.47
CA VAL A 59 -7.49 19.66 -12.10
C VAL A 59 -8.77 19.76 -11.27
N CYS A 60 -9.84 20.33 -11.82
CA CYS A 60 -11.12 20.48 -11.14
C CYS A 60 -11.78 19.12 -10.85
N MET A 61 -11.79 18.22 -11.83
CA MET A 61 -12.26 16.83 -11.66
C MET A 61 -11.45 16.14 -10.56
N GLY A 62 -10.13 16.32 -10.57
CA GLY A 62 -9.26 15.78 -9.55
C GLY A 62 -9.57 16.24 -8.12
N LYS A 63 -9.86 17.53 -7.93
CA LYS A 63 -10.28 18.07 -6.63
C LYS A 63 -11.60 17.45 -6.17
N ALA A 64 -12.59 17.34 -7.06
CA ALA A 64 -13.87 16.73 -6.76
C ALA A 64 -13.73 15.24 -6.41
N MET A 65 -12.92 14.48 -7.16
CA MET A 65 -12.63 13.07 -6.84
C MET A 65 -12.04 12.91 -5.44
N ILE A 66 -11.10 13.78 -5.05
CA ILE A 66 -10.49 13.70 -3.71
C ILE A 66 -11.54 14.01 -2.62
N ASP A 67 -12.44 14.97 -2.83
CA ASP A 67 -13.53 15.28 -1.89
C ASP A 67 -14.55 14.12 -1.78
N TYR A 68 -14.91 13.49 -2.90
CA TYR A 68 -15.75 12.28 -2.87
C TYR A 68 -15.07 11.13 -2.12
N ALA A 69 -13.78 10.91 -2.36
CA ALA A 69 -13.00 9.91 -1.65
C ALA A 69 -12.89 10.20 -0.14
N ASP A 70 -12.74 11.46 0.25
CA ASP A 70 -12.69 11.93 1.64
C ASP A 70 -14.01 11.66 2.38
N ARG A 71 -15.15 11.81 1.70
CA ARG A 71 -16.49 11.60 2.25
C ARG A 71 -17.01 10.16 2.13
N GLY A 72 -16.36 9.33 1.31
CA GLY A 72 -16.81 7.97 1.01
C GLY A 72 -17.93 7.90 -0.03
N ASP A 73 -18.06 8.92 -0.88
CA ASP A 73 -19.06 9.00 -1.95
C ASP A 73 -18.58 8.23 -3.18
N LEU A 74 -18.73 6.90 -3.11
CA LEU A 74 -18.25 5.98 -4.15
C LEU A 74 -18.96 6.20 -5.49
N GLU A 75 -20.27 6.47 -5.47
CA GLU A 75 -21.05 6.65 -6.69
C GLU A 75 -20.53 7.83 -7.52
N ASN A 76 -20.33 8.99 -6.88
CA ASN A 76 -19.83 10.16 -7.58
C ASN A 76 -18.32 10.03 -7.92
N PHE A 77 -17.54 9.34 -7.08
CA PHE A 77 -16.14 9.04 -7.39
C PHE A 77 -16.01 8.19 -8.66
N GLU A 78 -16.76 7.08 -8.73
CA GLU A 78 -16.76 6.16 -9.87
C GLU A 78 -17.29 6.84 -11.13
N ARG A 79 -18.42 7.54 -11.02
CA ARG A 79 -19.00 8.28 -12.15
C ARG A 79 -18.00 9.26 -12.75
N LEU A 80 -17.33 10.05 -11.90
CA LEU A 80 -16.41 11.07 -12.35
C LEU A 80 -15.14 10.48 -13.00
N LEU A 81 -14.65 9.34 -12.49
CA LEU A 81 -13.55 8.61 -13.12
C LEU A 81 -13.97 8.08 -14.50
N ARG A 82 -15.14 7.45 -14.59
CA ARG A 82 -15.66 6.86 -15.83
C ARG A 82 -15.90 7.90 -16.93
N GLU A 83 -16.43 9.07 -16.56
CA GLU A 83 -16.75 10.17 -17.48
C GLU A 83 -15.53 11.06 -17.82
N SER A 84 -14.35 10.75 -17.28
CA SER A 84 -13.14 11.52 -17.56
C SER A 84 -12.65 11.33 -18.99
N ASP A 85 -12.13 12.42 -19.58
CA ASP A 85 -11.57 12.42 -20.93
C ASP A 85 -10.34 11.50 -21.04
N ASP A 86 -9.61 11.31 -19.93
CA ASP A 86 -8.37 10.54 -19.87
C ASP A 86 -8.22 9.82 -18.54
N GLN A 87 -8.74 8.58 -18.47
CA GLN A 87 -8.71 7.77 -17.25
C GLN A 87 -7.28 7.48 -16.77
N GLU A 88 -6.33 7.28 -17.68
CA GLU A 88 -4.91 7.06 -17.35
C GLU A 88 -4.34 8.27 -16.59
N LEU A 89 -4.65 9.48 -17.05
CA LEU A 89 -4.22 10.71 -16.38
C LEU A 89 -4.92 10.88 -15.01
N MET A 90 -6.19 10.46 -14.90
CA MET A 90 -6.95 10.52 -13.65
C MET A 90 -6.38 9.61 -12.55
N PHE A 91 -5.58 8.59 -12.87
CA PHE A 91 -4.93 7.76 -11.83
C PHE A 91 -4.05 8.57 -10.88
N TRP A 92 -3.53 9.75 -11.29
CA TRP A 92 -2.91 10.68 -10.37
C TRP A 92 -3.89 11.08 -9.24
N HIS A 93 -5.10 11.46 -9.60
CA HIS A 93 -6.13 11.84 -8.63
C HIS A 93 -6.67 10.64 -7.86
N VAL A 94 -6.74 9.45 -8.47
CA VAL A 94 -7.08 8.21 -7.75
C VAL A 94 -6.06 7.91 -6.65
N THR A 95 -4.75 8.04 -6.90
CA THR A 95 -3.70 7.89 -5.86
C THR A 95 -3.93 8.84 -4.69
N LYS A 96 -4.30 10.10 -4.96
CA LYS A 96 -4.59 11.09 -3.91
C LYS A 96 -5.90 10.78 -3.19
N GLY A 97 -6.92 10.34 -3.93
CA GLY A 97 -8.21 9.90 -3.40
C GLY A 97 -8.05 8.73 -2.44
N LEU A 98 -7.23 7.71 -2.78
CA LEU A 98 -6.92 6.61 -1.89
C LEU A 98 -6.34 7.10 -0.56
N LYS A 99 -5.39 8.04 -0.60
CA LYS A 99 -4.81 8.60 0.63
C LYS A 99 -5.83 9.33 1.49
N ALA A 100 -6.74 10.08 0.89
CA ALA A 100 -7.83 10.75 1.60
C ALA A 100 -8.83 9.75 2.18
N ALA A 101 -9.16 8.69 1.42
CA ALA A 101 -10.06 7.63 1.86
C ALA A 101 -9.48 6.85 3.05
N VAL A 102 -8.20 6.47 3.01
CA VAL A 102 -7.51 5.80 4.14
C VAL A 102 -7.51 6.70 5.37
N LYS A 103 -7.12 7.98 5.22
CA LYS A 103 -7.10 8.94 6.33
C LYS A 103 -8.48 9.07 7.01
N ASN A 104 -9.55 9.06 6.22
CA ASN A 104 -10.92 9.22 6.71
C ASN A 104 -11.69 7.89 6.82
N ARG A 105 -10.97 6.77 6.83
CA ARG A 105 -11.54 5.43 7.07
C ARG A 105 -12.68 5.04 6.10
N ARG A 106 -12.61 5.48 4.83
CA ARG A 106 -13.62 5.21 3.79
C ARG A 106 -13.37 3.88 3.11
N ILE A 107 -13.71 2.79 3.79
CA ILE A 107 -13.44 1.40 3.34
C ILE A 107 -14.00 1.12 1.95
N ASN A 108 -15.18 1.64 1.60
CA ASN A 108 -15.79 1.43 0.28
C ASN A 108 -14.94 2.01 -0.87
N ILE A 109 -14.36 3.20 -0.70
CA ILE A 109 -13.46 3.81 -1.69
C ILE A 109 -12.14 3.04 -1.75
N ILE A 110 -11.58 2.67 -0.60
CA ILE A 110 -10.32 1.91 -0.53
C ILE A 110 -10.49 0.56 -1.23
N THR A 111 -11.58 -0.15 -0.93
CA THR A 111 -11.93 -1.43 -1.55
C THR A 111 -12.06 -1.28 -3.05
N TYR A 112 -12.84 -0.31 -3.53
CA TYR A 112 -12.98 -0.05 -4.97
C TYR A 112 -11.62 0.20 -5.64
N ILE A 113 -10.75 1.02 -5.03
CA ILE A 113 -9.45 1.35 -5.61
C ILE A 113 -8.50 0.14 -5.61
N ILE A 114 -8.46 -0.67 -4.56
CA ILE A 114 -7.54 -1.80 -4.47
C ILE A 114 -8.06 -3.01 -5.25
N ASP A 115 -9.35 -3.32 -5.15
CA ASP A 115 -9.93 -4.54 -5.66
C ASP A 115 -10.49 -4.39 -7.07
N GLU A 116 -11.29 -3.33 -7.31
CA GLU A 116 -11.94 -3.14 -8.61
C GLU A 116 -11.01 -2.46 -9.62
N LEU A 117 -10.18 -1.51 -9.18
CA LEU A 117 -9.15 -0.88 -10.03
C LEU A 117 -7.81 -1.62 -10.01
N GLU A 118 -7.68 -2.70 -9.24
CA GLU A 118 -6.45 -3.52 -9.11
C GLU A 118 -5.19 -2.67 -8.84
N MET A 119 -5.31 -1.64 -7.99
CA MET A 119 -4.22 -0.69 -7.79
C MET A 119 -3.04 -1.30 -7.01
N SER A 120 -1.89 -1.38 -7.68
CA SER A 120 -0.61 -1.66 -7.04
C SER A 120 -0.13 -0.49 -6.17
N LEU A 121 0.31 -0.79 -4.94
CA LEU A 121 0.89 0.17 -3.99
C LEU A 121 2.41 0.08 -3.88
N GLN A 122 3.08 -0.62 -4.79
CA GLN A 122 4.55 -0.69 -4.83
C GLN A 122 5.21 0.61 -5.33
N HIS A 123 4.42 1.51 -5.89
CA HIS A 123 4.91 2.77 -6.45
C HIS A 123 5.48 3.72 -5.38
N GLU A 124 6.47 4.56 -5.74
CA GLU A 124 7.09 5.57 -4.84
C GLU A 124 6.10 6.54 -4.19
N ALA A 125 4.94 6.74 -4.83
CA ALA A 125 3.86 7.54 -4.28
C ALA A 125 3.32 6.98 -2.95
N PHE A 126 3.54 5.69 -2.70
CA PHE A 126 3.20 4.98 -1.48
C PHE A 126 4.46 4.51 -0.73
N GLU A 127 5.63 5.07 -1.02
CA GLU A 127 6.85 4.86 -0.22
C GLU A 127 6.53 5.25 1.23
N LYS A 128 6.89 4.39 2.19
CA LYS A 128 6.63 4.49 3.64
C LYS A 128 5.17 4.57 4.04
N TYR A 129 4.24 4.38 3.11
CA TYR A 129 2.83 4.61 3.38
C TYR A 129 2.27 3.63 4.40
N LEU A 130 2.75 2.37 4.38
CA LEU A 130 2.37 1.35 5.35
C LEU A 130 2.92 1.69 6.75
N HIS A 131 4.16 2.17 6.86
CA HIS A 131 4.73 2.66 8.12
C HIS A 131 3.91 3.80 8.72
N LEU A 132 3.60 4.82 7.92
CA LEU A 132 2.80 5.97 8.36
C LEU A 132 1.41 5.55 8.81
N TYR A 133 0.79 4.62 8.09
CA TYR A 133 -0.53 4.10 8.44
C TYR A 133 -0.50 3.35 9.78
N LEU A 134 0.46 2.43 9.96
CA LEU A 134 0.61 1.66 11.20
C LEU A 134 0.92 2.57 12.40
N PHE A 135 1.78 3.57 12.23
CA PHE A 135 2.03 4.57 13.27
C PHE A 135 0.75 5.29 13.69
N GLY A 136 -0.12 5.67 12.73
CA GLY A 136 -1.41 6.32 13.04
C GLY A 136 -2.42 5.41 13.74
N CYS A 137 -2.32 4.08 13.60
CA CYS A 137 -3.28 3.14 14.20
C CYS A 137 -3.27 3.16 15.73
N GLN A 138 -2.19 3.63 16.37
CA GLN A 138 -2.09 3.73 17.82
C GLN A 138 -3.13 4.69 18.43
N GLU A 139 -3.61 5.68 17.67
CA GLU A 139 -4.61 6.66 18.14
C GLU A 139 -5.89 5.96 18.61
N ALA A 140 -6.39 4.98 17.84
CA ALA A 140 -7.59 4.22 18.20
C ALA A 140 -7.39 3.40 19.50
N GLU A 141 -6.20 2.84 19.71
CA GLU A 141 -5.89 2.13 20.95
C GLU A 141 -5.84 3.08 22.16
N MET A 142 -5.23 4.26 21.99
CA MET A 142 -5.13 5.28 23.04
C MET A 142 -6.52 5.82 23.43
N GLU A 143 -7.42 5.94 22.46
CA GLU A 143 -8.80 6.41 22.67
C GLU A 143 -9.76 5.29 23.13
N ASN A 144 -9.32 4.03 23.15
CA ASN A 144 -10.16 2.84 23.36
C ASN A 144 -11.34 2.77 22.35
N ASP A 145 -11.08 3.15 21.09
CA ASP A 145 -12.01 3.08 19.98
C ASP A 145 -11.99 1.68 19.34
N ASP A 146 -12.73 0.73 19.91
CA ASP A 146 -12.82 -0.65 19.41
C ASP A 146 -13.28 -0.69 17.94
N VAL A 147 -14.19 0.20 17.55
CA VAL A 147 -14.67 0.30 16.17
C VAL A 147 -13.54 0.76 15.25
N GLY A 148 -12.76 1.75 15.68
CA GLY A 148 -11.56 2.21 14.98
C GLY A 148 -10.49 1.14 14.83
N ILE A 149 -10.28 0.31 15.85
CA ILE A 149 -9.35 -0.82 15.79
C ILE A 149 -9.78 -1.82 14.70
N GLU A 150 -11.06 -2.22 14.66
CA GLU A 150 -11.55 -3.14 13.62
C GLU A 150 -11.45 -2.54 12.21
N ILE A 151 -11.77 -1.24 12.08
CA ILE A 151 -11.59 -0.52 10.83
C ILE A 151 -10.10 -0.49 10.41
N ASN A 152 -9.19 -0.31 11.37
CA ASN A 152 -7.76 -0.27 11.08
C ASN A 152 -7.25 -1.61 10.55
N ARG A 153 -7.72 -2.73 11.13
CA ARG A 153 -7.42 -4.08 10.62
C ARG A 153 -7.91 -4.27 9.20
N GLU A 154 -9.11 -3.81 8.89
CA GLU A 154 -9.68 -3.96 7.55
C GLU A 154 -8.92 -3.15 6.50
N ILE A 155 -8.61 -1.89 6.81
CA ILE A 155 -7.81 -1.05 5.92
C ILE A 155 -6.40 -1.63 5.78
N LEU A 156 -5.79 -2.15 6.85
CA LEU A 156 -4.49 -2.80 6.76
C LEU A 156 -4.51 -3.99 5.80
N ARG A 157 -5.54 -4.86 5.86
CA ARG A 157 -5.71 -5.97 4.91
C ARG A 157 -5.74 -5.49 3.46
N LEU A 158 -6.47 -4.42 3.16
CA LEU A 158 -6.53 -3.83 1.82
C LEU A 158 -5.18 -3.23 1.39
N LEU A 159 -4.49 -2.51 2.28
CA LEU A 159 -3.19 -1.92 1.96
C LEU A 159 -2.11 -2.98 1.75
N VAL A 160 -2.11 -4.05 2.55
CA VAL A 160 -1.22 -5.19 2.40
C VAL A 160 -1.47 -5.93 1.09
N LYS A 161 -2.75 -6.14 0.73
CA LYS A 161 -3.14 -6.69 -0.57
C LYS A 161 -2.59 -5.84 -1.73
N GLY A 162 -2.76 -4.52 -1.66
CA GLY A 162 -2.26 -3.60 -2.68
C GLY A 162 -0.73 -3.51 -2.74
N LYS A 163 -0.02 -3.64 -1.61
CA LYS A 163 1.46 -3.69 -1.58
C LYS A 163 2.00 -5.00 -2.17
N GLY A 164 1.32 -6.11 -1.91
CA GLY A 164 1.79 -7.44 -2.24
C GLY A 164 3.04 -7.83 -1.45
N LYS A 165 3.48 -9.08 -1.63
CA LYS A 165 4.59 -9.67 -0.86
C LYS A 165 5.91 -8.91 -1.01
N GLU A 166 6.19 -8.37 -2.19
CA GLU A 166 7.46 -7.67 -2.45
C GLU A 166 7.54 -6.30 -1.76
N GLY A 167 6.39 -5.70 -1.43
CA GLY A 167 6.31 -4.39 -0.78
C GLY A 167 6.13 -4.44 0.73
N ILE A 168 6.02 -5.63 1.34
CA ILE A 168 5.66 -5.78 2.75
C ILE A 168 6.82 -5.44 3.71
N ASP A 169 8.06 -5.69 3.27
CA ASP A 169 9.29 -5.42 4.02
C ASP A 169 10.01 -4.16 3.53
N GLU A 170 9.24 -3.16 3.09
CA GLU A 170 9.81 -1.88 2.69
C GLU A 170 10.61 -1.25 3.84
N VAL A 171 11.88 -0.91 3.59
CA VAL A 171 12.80 -0.41 4.62
C VAL A 171 12.81 1.12 4.63
N GLU A 172 12.54 1.70 5.80
CA GLU A 172 12.63 3.15 6.00
C GLU A 172 14.10 3.62 6.02
N LYS A 173 14.43 4.68 5.29
CA LYS A 173 15.83 5.12 5.06
C LYS A 173 16.63 5.48 6.31
N VAL A 174 16.00 6.02 7.37
CA VAL A 174 16.73 6.55 8.54
C VAL A 174 16.93 5.47 9.59
N SER A 175 15.83 4.81 9.98
CA SER A 175 15.78 3.81 11.05
C SER A 175 16.01 2.38 10.57
N SER A 176 16.00 2.15 9.25
CA SER A 176 15.88 0.81 8.67
C SER A 176 14.67 0.02 9.17
N SER A 177 13.62 0.71 9.66
CA SER A 177 12.40 0.04 10.13
C SER A 177 11.56 -0.49 8.97
N THR A 178 11.10 -1.72 9.11
CA THR A 178 10.04 -2.31 8.27
C THR A 178 8.66 -1.99 8.86
N PRO A 179 7.55 -2.19 8.12
CA PRO A 179 6.20 -2.04 8.65
C PRO A 179 5.96 -2.91 9.90
N LEU A 180 6.47 -4.14 9.94
CA LEU A 180 6.37 -5.00 11.12
C LEU A 180 7.09 -4.40 12.33
N ILE A 181 8.25 -3.78 12.14
CA ILE A 181 8.98 -3.10 13.20
C ILE A 181 8.15 -1.94 13.78
N VAL A 182 7.57 -1.08 12.93
CA VAL A 182 6.71 0.02 13.38
C VAL A 182 5.50 -0.50 14.17
N ALA A 183 4.89 -1.59 13.71
CA ALA A 183 3.77 -2.20 14.42
C ALA A 183 4.19 -2.74 15.80
N CYS A 184 5.34 -3.40 15.90
CA CYS A 184 5.90 -3.89 17.16
C CYS A 184 6.36 -2.77 18.11
N GLU A 185 6.72 -1.59 17.60
CA GLU A 185 7.09 -0.43 18.42
C GLU A 185 5.87 0.25 19.05
N HIS A 186 4.75 0.34 18.31
CA HIS A 186 3.66 1.24 18.68
C HIS A 186 2.35 0.54 19.05
N LEU A 187 2.05 -0.64 18.50
CA LEU A 187 0.72 -1.25 18.61
C LEU A 187 0.69 -2.31 19.73
N HIS A 188 -0.50 -2.53 20.29
CA HIS A 188 -0.80 -3.65 21.19
C HIS A 188 -1.80 -4.63 20.54
N ASP A 189 -2.23 -4.34 19.31
CA ASP A 189 -3.14 -5.21 18.57
C ASP A 189 -2.41 -6.37 17.87
N LEU A 190 -2.57 -7.57 18.44
CA LEU A 190 -2.06 -8.82 17.86
C LEU A 190 -2.53 -9.06 16.43
N GLU A 191 -3.75 -8.66 16.08
CA GLU A 191 -4.31 -8.94 14.76
C GLU A 191 -3.60 -8.13 13.67
N MET A 192 -3.20 -6.89 13.97
CA MET A 192 -2.38 -6.06 13.07
C MET A 192 -1.01 -6.72 12.80
N ILE A 193 -0.40 -7.33 13.83
CA ILE A 193 0.85 -8.09 13.69
C ILE A 193 0.64 -9.32 12.81
N LYS A 194 -0.44 -10.08 13.04
CA LYS A 194 -0.78 -11.26 12.24
C LYS A 194 -0.94 -10.93 10.77
N ILE A 195 -1.70 -9.88 10.43
CA ILE A 195 -1.91 -9.46 9.04
C ILE A 195 -0.57 -9.24 8.31
N LEU A 196 0.40 -8.59 8.95
CA LEU A 196 1.73 -8.36 8.36
C LEU A 196 2.53 -9.67 8.21
N VAL A 197 2.57 -10.49 9.26
CA VAL A 197 3.34 -11.75 9.26
C VAL A 197 2.77 -12.75 8.25
N GLU A 198 1.45 -12.87 8.17
CA GLU A 198 0.76 -13.74 7.20
C GLU A 198 0.93 -13.26 5.75
N ALA A 199 1.13 -11.95 5.56
CA ALA A 199 1.51 -11.39 4.27
C ALA A 199 2.99 -11.62 3.89
N GLY A 200 3.77 -12.19 4.80
CA GLY A 200 5.15 -12.59 4.57
C GLY A 200 6.20 -11.59 5.06
N ALA A 201 5.85 -10.70 5.98
CA ALA A 201 6.83 -9.81 6.62
C ALA A 201 7.93 -10.59 7.35
N ASP A 202 9.17 -10.13 7.23
CA ASP A 202 10.32 -10.71 7.92
C ASP A 202 10.28 -10.41 9.42
N VAL A 203 9.92 -11.44 10.20
CA VAL A 203 9.90 -11.41 11.67
C VAL A 203 11.28 -11.20 12.31
N ASN A 204 12.35 -11.27 11.51
CA ASN A 204 13.74 -11.08 11.90
C ASN A 204 14.40 -9.88 11.22
N ALA A 205 13.64 -8.94 10.64
CA ALA A 205 14.18 -7.70 10.11
C ALA A 205 14.99 -6.93 11.19
N VAL A 206 16.05 -6.23 10.76
CA VAL A 206 17.00 -5.57 11.66
C VAL A 206 17.00 -4.05 11.41
N THR A 207 16.76 -3.26 12.46
CA THR A 207 16.88 -1.80 12.41
C THR A 207 18.34 -1.33 12.35
N SER A 208 18.54 -0.03 12.14
CA SER A 208 19.87 0.61 12.26
C SER A 208 20.49 0.48 13.65
N ASP A 209 19.68 0.24 14.68
CA ASP A 209 20.09 0.09 16.07
C ASP A 209 20.24 -1.39 16.48
N ASP A 210 20.40 -2.30 15.51
CA ASP A 210 20.52 -3.75 15.74
C ASP A 210 19.28 -4.39 16.41
N LYS A 211 18.12 -3.71 16.37
CA LYS A 211 16.87 -4.23 16.98
C LYS A 211 16.06 -5.05 15.97
N MET A 212 15.39 -6.06 16.49
CA MET A 212 14.48 -6.96 15.77
C MET A 212 13.07 -6.90 16.38
N PRO A 213 12.01 -7.31 15.66
CA PRO A 213 10.64 -7.29 16.17
C PRO A 213 10.47 -7.85 17.58
N LEU A 214 11.03 -9.04 17.87
CA LEU A 214 10.84 -9.70 19.17
C LEU A 214 11.53 -8.96 20.34
N ILE A 215 12.72 -8.37 20.13
CA ILE A 215 13.41 -7.64 21.19
C ILE A 215 12.68 -6.34 21.54
N LEU A 216 12.04 -5.68 20.56
CA LEU A 216 11.22 -4.48 20.80
C LEU A 216 10.03 -4.78 21.72
N ILE A 217 9.32 -5.89 21.48
CA ILE A 217 8.22 -6.32 22.35
C ILE A 217 8.73 -6.64 23.76
N LYS A 218 9.88 -7.32 23.86
CA LYS A 218 10.50 -7.63 25.15
C LYS A 218 10.89 -6.37 25.95
N GLU A 219 11.44 -5.35 25.30
CA GLU A 219 11.77 -4.07 25.94
C GLU A 219 10.51 -3.33 26.43
N ARG A 220 9.42 -3.38 25.66
CA ARG A 220 8.12 -2.83 26.08
C ARG A 220 7.53 -3.58 27.27
N LEU A 221 7.57 -4.92 27.26
CA LEU A 221 7.17 -5.75 28.41
C LEU A 221 8.00 -5.47 29.67
N ALA A 222 9.29 -5.14 29.53
CA ALA A 222 10.10 -4.76 30.69
C ALA A 222 9.63 -3.45 31.35
N SER A 223 8.94 -2.59 30.59
CA SER A 223 8.36 -1.33 31.06
C SER A 223 6.92 -1.52 31.60
N ASP A 224 6.21 -2.55 31.12
CA ASP A 224 4.88 -2.97 31.59
C ASP A 224 4.75 -4.50 31.56
N MET A 225 5.21 -5.15 32.64
CA MET A 225 5.25 -6.62 32.75
C MET A 225 3.87 -7.27 32.86
N THR A 226 2.80 -6.48 33.01
CA THR A 226 1.42 -6.99 33.15
C THR A 226 0.63 -6.90 31.85
N ASN A 227 1.28 -6.45 30.77
CA ASN A 227 0.62 -6.21 29.49
C ASN A 227 0.34 -7.52 28.74
N THR A 228 -0.78 -8.14 29.06
CA THR A 228 -1.24 -9.39 28.43
C THR A 228 -1.39 -9.29 26.90
N LYS A 229 -1.55 -8.09 26.33
CA LYS A 229 -1.59 -7.89 24.88
C LYS A 229 -0.19 -8.07 24.27
N LEU A 230 0.83 -7.46 24.89
CA LEU A 230 2.22 -7.61 24.45
C LEU A 230 2.76 -9.02 24.67
N GLU A 231 2.35 -9.71 25.74
CA GLU A 231 2.69 -11.12 25.96
C GLU A 231 2.20 -11.99 24.80
N LYS A 232 0.95 -11.81 24.37
CA LYS A 232 0.40 -12.55 23.21
C LYS A 232 1.14 -12.24 21.91
N ILE A 233 1.59 -11.00 21.71
CA ILE A 233 2.41 -10.62 20.54
C ILE A 233 3.79 -11.29 20.62
N TYR A 234 4.40 -11.30 21.81
CA TYR A 234 5.68 -11.96 22.05
C TYR A 234 5.58 -13.46 21.69
N ASP A 235 4.61 -14.16 22.27
CA ASP A 235 4.39 -15.60 22.06
C ASP A 235 4.15 -15.91 20.58
N TYR A 236 3.33 -15.09 19.91
CA TYR A 236 3.07 -15.25 18.49
C TYR A 236 4.33 -15.06 17.64
N LEU A 237 5.13 -14.03 17.87
CA LEU A 237 6.37 -13.81 17.11
C LEU A 237 7.40 -14.91 17.39
N GLU A 238 7.52 -15.38 18.63
CA GLU A 238 8.38 -16.51 18.98
C GLU A 238 7.95 -17.79 18.26
N GLU A 239 6.64 -18.08 18.21
CA GLU A 239 6.07 -19.19 17.43
C GLU A 239 6.42 -19.09 15.94
N LYS A 240 6.46 -17.87 15.39
CA LYS A 240 6.83 -17.61 13.98
C LYS A 240 8.34 -17.58 13.75
N GLY A 241 9.16 -17.90 14.75
CA GLY A 241 10.61 -18.02 14.63
C GLY A 241 11.35 -16.69 14.70
N ALA A 242 10.74 -15.66 15.30
CA ALA A 242 11.43 -14.42 15.60
C ALA A 242 12.53 -14.66 16.65
N LYS A 243 13.65 -13.96 16.52
CA LYS A 243 14.80 -14.07 17.42
C LYS A 243 15.00 -12.77 18.20
N LEU A 244 15.58 -12.89 19.40
CA LEU A 244 15.95 -11.74 20.22
C LEU A 244 17.21 -11.00 19.73
N THR A 245 17.98 -11.64 18.85
CA THR A 245 19.19 -11.05 18.27
C THR A 245 19.53 -11.75 16.95
N TRP A 246 20.10 -10.97 16.03
CA TRP A 246 20.61 -11.47 14.75
C TRP A 246 22.03 -12.03 14.90
N ARG A 247 22.73 -11.69 15.98
CA ARG A 247 24.09 -12.16 16.27
C ARG A 247 24.04 -13.57 16.83
N ASP A 248 24.83 -14.45 16.25
CA ASP A 248 24.89 -15.84 16.70
C ASP A 248 25.62 -15.95 18.05
N LYS A 249 25.07 -16.71 19.00
CA LYS A 249 25.69 -16.90 20.33
C LYS A 249 26.97 -17.76 20.27
N SER A 250 27.26 -18.33 19.10
CA SER A 250 28.37 -19.25 18.82
C SER A 250 29.75 -18.57 18.67
N ASN A 251 29.82 -17.24 18.65
CA ASN A 251 31.08 -16.50 18.41
C ASN A 251 31.77 -15.93 19.66
N ASN A 252 31.42 -16.41 20.85
CA ASN A 252 32.17 -16.10 22.07
C ASN A 252 33.26 -17.17 22.29
N TYR A 253 34.37 -17.06 21.55
CA TYR A 253 35.64 -17.73 21.85
C TYR A 253 36.61 -16.77 22.53
#